data_AF-A0A170Y350-F1
#
_entry.id   AF-A0A170Y350-F1
#
_cell.length_a   1.000
_cell.length_b   1.000
_cell.length_c   1.000
_cell.angle_alpha   90.00
_cell.angle_beta   90.00
_cell.angle_gamma   90.00
#
_symmetry.space_group_name_H-M   'P 1'
#
loop_
_entity.id
_entity.type
_entity.pdbx_description
1 polymer ?
#
loop_
_entity_poly.entity_id
_entity_poly.type
_entity_poly.pdbx_seq_one_letter_code
_entity_poly.pdbx_strand_id
1 'polypeptide(L)'
;TNVRALELSFLFLLVWYYCTLTIRESILKVNGSKIKGWWRLHHFISTAASAVLLIWPLSPSWYEFRPQFMIFNVYISIVQYLQFRYQQGALYRLKALGERHNMDITIEGFHSWMWRGLGFLLPFLYAGYLFQLYLAVTLFRLASNHDAHWQVPVLSILFFVLFLGNTITTSMVIPQKIKENRARRENSKTEDNNHRGKDRKIE
;
A
#
# COMPACT_ATOMS: atom_id res chain seq x y z
N THR A 1 -8.74 -31.38 11.64
CA THR A 1 -8.44 -30.51 12.81
C THR A 1 -7.29 -29.55 12.55
N ASN A 2 -6.13 -30.01 12.03
CA ASN A 2 -4.95 -29.15 11.84
C ASN A 2 -5.15 -27.95 10.90
N VAL A 3 -5.86 -28.13 9.77
CA VAL A 3 -6.10 -27.04 8.79
C VAL A 3 -6.91 -25.89 9.39
N ARG A 4 -7.94 -26.20 10.19
CA ARG A 4 -8.78 -25.18 10.83
C ARG A 4 -8.02 -24.39 11.90
N ALA A 5 -7.17 -25.05 12.67
CA ALA A 5 -6.33 -24.38 13.65
C ALA A 5 -5.33 -23.44 12.95
N LEU A 6 -4.72 -23.87 11.85
CA LEU A 6 -3.83 -23.03 11.04
C LEU A 6 -4.56 -21.80 10.47
N GLU A 7 -5.79 -21.97 9.98
CA GLU A 7 -6.61 -20.86 9.47
C GLU A 7 -6.94 -19.83 10.55
N LEU A 8 -7.41 -20.28 11.72
CA LEU A 8 -7.71 -19.38 12.82
C LEU A 8 -6.45 -18.69 13.34
N SER A 9 -5.32 -19.41 13.43
CA SER A 9 -4.02 -18.83 13.75
C SER A 9 -3.60 -17.78 12.72
N PHE A 10 -3.81 -18.04 11.43
CA PHE A 10 -3.53 -17.08 10.36
C PHE A 10 -4.39 -15.82 10.48
N LEU A 11 -5.71 -15.96 10.69
CA LEU A 11 -6.61 -14.81 10.89
C LEU A 11 -6.26 -14.03 12.16
N PHE A 12 -5.89 -14.72 13.23
CA PHE A 12 -5.40 -14.09 14.46
C PHE A 12 -4.11 -13.30 14.20
N LEU A 13 -3.15 -13.88 13.46
CA LEU A 13 -1.93 -13.18 13.06
C LEU A 13 -2.22 -11.97 12.17
N LEU A 14 -3.25 -12.02 11.34
CA LEU A 14 -3.69 -10.88 10.52
C LEU A 14 -4.18 -9.71 11.39
N VAL A 15 -5.01 -10.01 12.40
CA VAL A 15 -5.46 -9.02 13.39
C VAL A 15 -4.27 -8.42 14.12
N TRP A 16 -3.39 -9.29 14.63
CA TRP A 16 -2.17 -8.89 15.32
C TRP A 16 -1.30 -7.97 14.46
N TYR A 17 -1.09 -8.34 13.19
CA TYR A 17 -0.28 -7.60 12.24
C TYR A 17 -0.83 -6.18 12.02
N TYR A 18 -2.11 -6.03 11.69
CA TYR A 18 -2.71 -4.71 11.46
C TYR A 18 -2.82 -3.88 12.73
N CYS A 19 -3.06 -4.51 13.88
CA CYS A 19 -3.01 -3.83 15.17
C CYS A 19 -1.61 -3.25 15.44
N THR A 20 -0.57 -4.06 15.23
CA THR A 20 0.83 -3.62 15.41
C THR A 20 1.19 -2.46 14.48
N LEU A 21 0.76 -2.51 13.21
CA LEU A 21 0.95 -1.41 12.27
C LEU A 21 0.25 -0.13 12.75
N THR A 22 -0.98 -0.24 13.21
CA THR A 22 -1.77 0.89 13.72
C THR A 22 -1.09 1.56 14.91
N ILE A 23 -0.58 0.76 15.85
CA ILE A 23 0.17 1.26 17.02
C ILE A 23 1.46 1.95 16.56
N ARG A 24 2.24 1.29 15.68
CA ARG A 24 3.49 1.85 15.14
C ARG A 24 3.28 3.21 14.49
N GLU A 25 2.26 3.34 13.64
CA GLU A 25 1.97 4.60 12.96
C GLU A 25 1.46 5.69 13.88
N SER A 26 0.73 5.32 14.93
CA SER A 26 0.28 6.24 15.97
C SER A 26 1.48 6.83 16.70
N ILE A 27 2.46 5.99 17.08
CA ILE A 27 3.72 6.43 17.69
C ILE A 27 4.50 7.35 16.74
N LEU A 28 4.66 6.97 15.47
CA LEU A 28 5.37 7.80 14.48
C LEU A 28 4.73 9.17 14.32
N LYS A 29 3.40 9.28 14.41
CA LYS A 29 2.72 10.57 14.35
C LYS A 29 3.00 11.44 15.57
N VAL A 30 2.93 10.86 16.76
CA VAL A 30 3.22 11.56 18.01
C VAL A 30 4.68 12.05 17.99
N ASN A 31 5.58 11.28 17.41
CA ASN A 31 6.99 11.66 17.19
C ASN A 31 7.21 12.66 16.04
N GLY A 32 6.15 13.27 15.50
CA GLY A 32 6.25 14.35 14.50
C GLY A 32 6.23 13.93 13.03
N SER A 33 6.02 12.64 12.71
CA SER A 33 5.97 12.20 11.32
C SER A 33 4.74 12.76 10.58
N LYS A 34 4.96 13.30 9.38
CA LYS A 34 3.92 13.85 8.49
C LYS A 34 3.25 12.73 7.68
N ILE A 35 2.51 11.86 8.35
CA ILE A 35 1.73 10.77 7.74
C ILE A 35 0.35 11.31 7.32
N LYS A 36 -0.12 10.95 6.11
CA LYS A 36 -1.48 11.32 5.66
C LYS A 36 -2.53 10.56 6.47
N GLY A 37 -3.64 11.23 6.80
CA GLY A 37 -4.69 10.66 7.65
C GLY A 37 -5.31 9.37 7.12
N TRP A 38 -5.53 9.26 5.79
CA TRP A 38 -6.07 8.05 5.16
C TRP A 38 -5.22 6.81 5.46
N TRP A 39 -3.89 6.91 5.34
CA TRP A 39 -2.98 5.80 5.61
C TRP A 39 -2.93 5.37 7.07
N ARG A 40 -3.45 6.17 8.01
CA ARG A 40 -3.71 5.68 9.37
C ARG A 40 -5.06 4.99 9.44
N LEU A 41 -6.10 5.68 8.93
CA LEU A 41 -7.47 5.22 9.00
C LEU A 41 -7.65 3.86 8.32
N HIS A 42 -7.01 3.61 7.18
CA HIS A 42 -7.12 2.33 6.48
C HIS A 42 -6.58 1.16 7.31
N HIS A 43 -5.59 1.37 8.21
CA HIS A 43 -5.04 0.32 9.07
C HIS A 43 -6.00 0.02 10.21
N PHE A 44 -6.62 1.03 10.81
CA PHE A 44 -7.71 0.85 11.77
C PHE A 44 -8.87 0.05 11.16
N ILE A 45 -9.30 0.41 9.96
CA ILE A 45 -10.37 -0.29 9.24
C ILE A 45 -9.95 -1.75 8.94
N SER A 46 -8.68 -1.97 8.58
CA SER A 46 -8.14 -3.31 8.32
C SER A 46 -8.06 -4.18 9.58
N THR A 47 -7.74 -3.59 10.74
CA THR A 47 -7.81 -4.26 12.04
C THR A 47 -9.25 -4.67 12.37
N ALA A 48 -10.22 -3.77 12.17
CA ALA A 48 -11.62 -4.11 12.38
C ALA A 48 -12.10 -5.21 11.42
N ALA A 49 -11.76 -5.13 10.13
CA ALA A 49 -12.11 -6.14 9.13
C ALA A 49 -11.50 -7.51 9.46
N SER A 50 -10.22 -7.57 9.83
CA SER A 50 -9.58 -8.83 10.24
C SER A 50 -10.19 -9.40 11.53
N ALA A 51 -10.61 -8.56 12.47
CA ALA A 51 -11.31 -9.02 13.68
C ALA A 51 -12.68 -9.62 13.34
N VAL A 52 -13.45 -8.98 12.44
CA VAL A 52 -14.74 -9.50 11.96
C VAL A 52 -14.55 -10.83 11.20
N LEU A 53 -13.49 -10.96 10.40
CA LEU A 53 -13.12 -12.22 9.73
C LEU A 53 -12.79 -13.34 10.74
N LEU A 54 -12.07 -13.02 11.82
CA LEU A 54 -11.70 -13.99 12.85
C LEU A 54 -12.91 -14.58 13.58
N ILE A 55 -13.94 -13.75 13.84
CA ILE A 55 -15.15 -14.19 14.54
C ILE A 55 -16.24 -14.72 13.60
N TRP A 56 -16.01 -14.74 12.27
CA TRP A 56 -16.99 -15.24 11.33
C TRP A 56 -17.17 -16.76 11.53
N PRO A 57 -18.38 -17.23 11.90
CA PRO A 57 -18.64 -18.65 12.06
C PRO A 57 -18.49 -19.42 10.74
N LEU A 58 -18.13 -20.71 10.84
CA LEU A 58 -18.16 -21.61 9.70
C LEU A 58 -19.58 -21.71 9.15
N SER A 59 -19.76 -21.20 7.95
CA SER A 59 -21.01 -21.12 7.21
C SER A 59 -20.73 -21.43 5.74
N PRO A 60 -21.73 -21.82 4.94
CA PRO A 60 -21.55 -22.02 3.50
C PRO A 60 -20.90 -20.80 2.83
N SER A 61 -21.32 -19.61 3.24
CA SER A 61 -20.76 -18.32 2.82
C SER A 61 -19.25 -18.20 3.09
N TRP A 62 -18.77 -18.69 4.23
CA TRP A 62 -17.33 -18.68 4.53
C TRP A 62 -16.55 -19.56 3.54
N TYR A 63 -17.05 -20.75 3.22
CA TYR A 63 -16.35 -21.68 2.33
C TYR A 63 -16.24 -21.15 0.89
N GLU A 64 -17.26 -20.44 0.40
CA GLU A 64 -17.24 -19.78 -0.91
C GLU A 64 -16.25 -18.60 -0.96
N PHE A 65 -16.19 -17.80 0.10
CA PHE A 65 -15.31 -16.63 0.16
C PHE A 65 -13.83 -16.97 0.43
N ARG A 66 -13.58 -17.98 1.27
CA ARG A 66 -12.26 -18.40 1.75
C ARG A 66 -11.18 -18.50 0.66
N PRO A 67 -11.34 -19.24 -0.44
CA PRO A 67 -10.26 -19.41 -1.42
C PRO A 67 -9.86 -18.08 -2.06
N GLN A 68 -10.83 -17.21 -2.35
CA GLN A 68 -10.58 -15.89 -2.93
C GLN A 68 -9.81 -15.01 -1.95
N PHE A 69 -10.20 -15.02 -0.68
CA PHE A 69 -9.52 -14.28 0.38
C PHE A 69 -8.08 -14.78 0.59
N MET A 70 -7.82 -16.08 0.54
CA MET A 70 -6.46 -16.62 0.69
C MET A 70 -5.54 -16.16 -0.44
N ILE A 71 -6.02 -16.21 -1.70
CA ILE A 71 -5.26 -15.70 -2.86
C ILE A 71 -5.01 -14.20 -2.71
N PHE A 72 -6.01 -13.43 -2.27
CA PHE A 72 -5.84 -12.00 -2.01
C PHE A 72 -4.77 -11.72 -0.94
N ASN A 73 -4.70 -12.52 0.13
CA ASN A 73 -3.68 -12.34 1.17
C ASN A 73 -2.26 -12.61 0.66
N VAL A 74 -2.08 -13.62 -0.19
CA VAL A 74 -0.80 -13.86 -0.85
C VAL A 74 -0.43 -12.67 -1.73
N TYR A 75 -1.38 -12.21 -2.54
CA TYR A 75 -1.19 -11.05 -3.41
C TYR A 75 -0.82 -9.79 -2.63
N ILE A 76 -1.58 -9.43 -1.60
CA ILE A 76 -1.34 -8.22 -0.81
C ILE A 76 -0.02 -8.30 -0.05
N SER A 77 0.42 -9.49 0.36
CA SER A 77 1.73 -9.68 1.01
C SER A 77 2.88 -9.34 0.05
N ILE A 78 2.76 -9.73 -1.23
CA ILE A 78 3.72 -9.34 -2.27
C ILE A 78 3.71 -7.82 -2.45
N VAL A 79 2.53 -7.21 -2.55
CA VAL A 79 2.40 -5.75 -2.69
C VAL A 79 2.97 -5.01 -1.47
N GLN A 80 2.73 -5.49 -0.26
CA GLN A 80 3.28 -4.94 0.99
C GLN A 80 4.81 -5.01 1.00
N TYR A 81 5.39 -6.11 0.52
CA TYR A 81 6.84 -6.23 0.37
C TYR A 81 7.39 -5.19 -0.63
N LEU A 82 6.73 -5.01 -1.78
CA LEU A 82 7.11 -3.98 -2.75
C LEU A 82 7.01 -2.56 -2.17
N GLN A 83 5.92 -2.28 -1.44
CA GLN A 83 5.72 -1.01 -0.73
C GLN A 83 6.82 -0.76 0.31
N PHE A 84 7.17 -1.79 1.09
CA PHE A 84 8.23 -1.70 2.09
C PHE A 84 9.58 -1.36 1.44
N ARG A 85 9.96 -2.08 0.38
CA ARG A 85 11.21 -1.81 -0.36
C ARG A 85 11.24 -0.40 -0.94
N TYR A 86 10.12 0.07 -1.50
CA TYR A 86 9.98 1.42 -2.00
C TYR A 86 10.13 2.48 -0.89
N GLN A 87 9.45 2.29 0.26
CA GLN A 87 9.52 3.22 1.40
C GLN A 87 10.93 3.28 2.00
N GLN A 88 11.60 2.14 2.15
CA GLN A 88 13.01 2.09 2.58
C GLN A 88 13.89 2.90 1.62
N GLY A 89 13.80 2.65 0.31
CA GLY A 89 14.57 3.39 -0.69
C GLY A 89 14.29 4.90 -0.69
N ALA A 90 13.06 5.32 -0.39
CA ALA A 90 12.72 6.72 -0.22
C ALA A 90 13.34 7.33 1.05
N LEU A 91 13.29 6.62 2.18
CA LEU A 91 13.85 7.04 3.45
C LEU A 91 15.38 7.15 3.41
N TYR A 92 16.06 6.16 2.85
CA TYR A 92 17.53 6.20 2.67
C TYR A 92 17.97 7.44 1.90
N ARG A 93 17.24 7.81 0.85
CA ARG A 93 17.54 9.01 0.06
C ARG A 93 17.29 10.30 0.83
N LEU A 94 16.23 10.38 1.65
CA LEU A 94 16.03 11.53 2.54
C LEU A 94 17.18 11.66 3.55
N LYS A 95 17.67 10.53 4.10
CA LYS A 95 18.82 10.52 5.01
C LYS A 95 20.11 10.96 4.30
N ALA A 96 20.38 10.46 3.10
CA ALA A 96 21.54 10.83 2.28
C ALA A 96 21.46 12.24 1.67
N LEU A 97 20.28 12.86 1.61
CA LEU A 97 20.13 14.27 1.25
C LEU A 97 20.27 15.19 2.47
N GLY A 98 20.24 14.64 3.68
CA GLY A 98 20.52 15.33 4.95
C GLY A 98 21.98 15.23 5.41
N GLU A 99 22.69 14.15 5.07
CA GLU A 99 24.16 14.05 5.18
C GLU A 99 24.80 14.10 3.80
N ARG A 100 25.56 15.16 3.52
CA ARG A 100 26.23 15.35 2.24
C ARG A 100 27.24 14.21 1.98
N HIS A 101 27.03 13.42 0.94
CA HIS A 101 28.10 13.05 0.00
C HIS A 101 27.49 12.63 -1.34
N ASN A 102 28.08 13.11 -2.43
CA ASN A 102 27.81 12.66 -3.79
C ASN A 102 28.14 11.17 -3.87
N MET A 103 27.14 10.29 -3.81
CA MET A 103 27.34 8.90 -4.16
C MET A 103 26.69 8.66 -5.51
N ASP A 104 27.51 8.83 -6.54
CA ASP A 104 27.20 8.32 -7.87
C ASP A 104 27.15 6.79 -7.76
N ILE A 105 25.96 6.24 -7.86
CA ILE A 105 25.76 4.79 -7.84
C ILE A 105 25.27 4.42 -9.23
N THR A 106 26.16 3.78 -10.00
CA THR A 106 25.95 3.21 -11.34
C THR A 106 25.08 1.95 -11.28
N ILE A 107 23.93 2.00 -10.59
CA ILE A 107 22.96 0.91 -10.67
C ILE A 107 22.12 1.14 -11.92
N GLU A 108 22.31 0.23 -12.87
CA GLU A 108 21.63 0.13 -14.17
C GLU A 108 20.15 0.51 -14.12
N GLY A 109 19.71 1.18 -15.19
CA GLY A 109 18.46 1.95 -15.26
C GLY A 109 17.20 1.19 -14.83
N PHE A 110 17.14 -0.13 -14.94
CA PHE A 110 15.98 -0.93 -14.55
C PHE A 110 15.82 -1.07 -13.02
N HIS A 111 16.88 -1.42 -12.29
CA HIS A 111 16.84 -1.51 -10.82
C HIS A 111 16.62 -0.12 -10.19
N SER A 112 17.29 0.90 -10.75
CA SER A 112 17.09 2.28 -10.35
C SER A 112 15.64 2.74 -10.58
N TRP A 113 15.05 2.46 -11.75
CA TRP A 113 13.66 2.79 -12.07
C TRP A 113 12.64 2.01 -11.22
N MET A 114 12.83 0.71 -11.02
CA MET A 114 11.94 -0.16 -10.26
C MET A 114 11.87 0.24 -8.77
N TRP A 115 13.02 0.59 -8.16
CA TRP A 115 13.09 0.93 -6.74
C TRP A 115 13.02 2.44 -6.44
N ARG A 116 13.21 3.33 -7.43
CA ARG A 116 12.99 4.79 -7.28
C ARG A 116 11.62 5.25 -7.81
N GLY A 117 11.03 4.52 -8.73
CA GLY A 117 9.83 4.92 -9.47
C GLY A 117 8.54 4.53 -8.75
N LEU A 118 7.79 5.53 -8.27
CA LEU A 118 6.40 5.33 -7.84
C LEU A 118 5.55 4.68 -8.95
N GLY A 119 5.87 4.98 -10.22
CA GLY A 119 5.17 4.44 -11.38
C GLY A 119 5.23 2.91 -11.53
N PHE A 120 6.30 2.26 -11.06
CA PHE A 120 6.37 0.79 -11.07
C PHE A 120 5.42 0.16 -10.04
N LEU A 121 5.28 0.79 -8.88
CA LEU A 121 4.45 0.30 -7.78
C LEU A 121 2.95 0.46 -8.04
N LEU A 122 2.54 1.54 -8.74
CA LEU A 122 1.15 1.86 -9.03
C LEU A 122 0.33 0.74 -9.71
N PRO A 123 0.77 0.07 -10.79
CA PRO A 123 -0.02 -0.99 -11.42
C PRO A 123 -0.35 -2.14 -10.45
N PHE A 124 0.59 -2.51 -9.57
CA PHE A 124 0.34 -3.52 -8.53
C PHE A 124 -0.62 -3.00 -7.45
N LEU A 125 -0.56 -1.71 -7.08
CA LEU A 125 -1.55 -1.13 -6.16
C LEU A 125 -2.96 -1.16 -6.76
N TYR A 126 -3.14 -0.67 -7.99
CA TYR A 126 -4.46 -0.63 -8.63
C TYR A 126 -5.02 -2.02 -8.88
N ALA A 127 -4.20 -2.98 -9.29
CA ALA A 127 -4.64 -4.38 -9.40
C ALA A 127 -5.09 -4.92 -8.03
N GLY A 128 -4.39 -4.60 -6.95
CA GLY A 128 -4.83 -4.91 -5.58
C GLY A 128 -6.14 -4.25 -5.20
N TYR A 129 -6.36 -2.99 -5.57
CA TYR A 129 -7.62 -2.28 -5.31
C TYR A 129 -8.79 -2.90 -6.09
N LEU A 130 -8.58 -3.26 -7.35
CA LEU A 130 -9.59 -3.96 -8.14
C LEU A 130 -9.92 -5.34 -7.56
N PHE A 131 -8.91 -6.08 -7.09
CA PHE A 131 -9.15 -7.35 -6.41
C PHE A 131 -9.89 -7.14 -5.09
N GLN A 132 -9.58 -6.08 -4.34
CA GLN A 132 -10.31 -5.71 -3.14
C GLN A 132 -11.77 -5.36 -3.43
N LEU A 133 -12.06 -4.65 -4.52
CA LEU A 133 -13.42 -4.40 -4.99
C LEU A 133 -14.13 -5.71 -5.37
N TYR A 134 -13.44 -6.61 -6.07
CA TYR A 134 -13.98 -7.93 -6.41
C TYR A 134 -14.41 -8.70 -5.14
N LEU A 135 -13.58 -8.71 -4.09
CA LEU A 135 -13.96 -9.31 -2.80
C LEU A 135 -15.19 -8.63 -2.19
N ALA A 136 -15.27 -7.30 -2.22
CA ALA A 136 -16.41 -6.55 -1.70
C ALA A 136 -17.72 -6.90 -2.43
N VAL A 137 -17.67 -7.02 -3.76
CA VAL A 137 -18.80 -7.41 -4.61
C VAL A 137 -19.21 -8.87 -4.38
N THR A 138 -18.25 -9.79 -4.24
CA THR A 138 -18.53 -11.19 -3.89
C THR A 138 -19.27 -11.26 -2.55
N LEU A 139 -18.77 -10.55 -1.53
CA LEU A 139 -19.43 -10.49 -0.22
C LEU A 139 -20.81 -9.84 -0.29
N PHE A 140 -20.99 -8.81 -1.11
CA PHE A 140 -22.29 -8.17 -1.29
C PHE A 140 -23.33 -9.13 -1.88
N ARG A 141 -22.94 -9.90 -2.91
CA ARG A 141 -23.81 -10.94 -3.48
C ARG A 141 -24.14 -12.02 -2.44
N LEU A 142 -23.14 -12.43 -1.67
CA LEU A 142 -23.29 -13.44 -0.65
C LEU A 142 -24.14 -12.98 0.54
N ALA A 143 -24.14 -11.67 0.84
CA ALA A 143 -24.98 -11.06 1.86
C ALA A 143 -26.48 -11.08 1.50
N SER A 144 -26.82 -11.31 0.23
CA SER A 144 -28.21 -11.42 -0.24
C SER A 144 -28.82 -12.80 0.02
N ASN A 145 -28.03 -13.78 0.46
CA ASN A 145 -28.52 -15.11 0.82
C ASN A 145 -29.19 -15.07 2.20
N HIS A 146 -30.30 -15.81 2.37
CA HIS A 146 -31.04 -15.87 3.64
C HIS A 146 -30.22 -16.39 4.83
N ASP A 147 -29.19 -17.20 4.57
CA ASP A 147 -28.28 -17.74 5.60
C ASP A 147 -27.04 -16.86 5.85
N ALA A 148 -27.00 -15.64 5.31
CA ALA A 148 -25.88 -14.74 5.50
C ALA A 148 -25.85 -14.17 6.91
N HIS A 149 -24.80 -14.48 7.66
CA HIS A 149 -24.55 -13.85 8.95
C HIS A 149 -24.17 -12.38 8.80
N TRP A 150 -24.38 -11.59 9.86
CA TRP A 150 -24.13 -10.14 9.88
C TRP A 150 -22.69 -9.74 9.52
N GLN A 151 -21.71 -10.63 9.71
CA GLN A 151 -20.31 -10.40 9.34
C GLN A 151 -20.15 -10.17 7.82
N VAL A 152 -20.97 -10.84 6.99
CA VAL A 152 -20.87 -10.77 5.52
C VAL A 152 -21.12 -9.35 4.99
N PRO A 153 -22.28 -8.70 5.28
CA PRO A 153 -22.52 -7.33 4.82
C PRO A 153 -21.55 -6.33 5.45
N VAL A 154 -21.17 -6.51 6.72
CA VAL A 154 -20.18 -5.62 7.37
C VAL A 154 -18.84 -5.68 6.65
N LEU A 155 -18.33 -6.88 6.32
CA LEU A 155 -17.08 -7.02 5.59
C LEU A 155 -17.18 -6.47 4.17
N SER A 156 -18.31 -6.67 3.48
CA SER A 156 -18.54 -6.06 2.17
C SER A 156 -18.36 -4.54 2.21
N ILE A 157 -18.98 -3.87 3.18
CA ILE A 157 -18.86 -2.42 3.37
C ILE A 157 -17.42 -2.02 3.70
N LEU A 158 -16.76 -2.72 4.63
CA LEU A 158 -15.38 -2.40 5.02
C LEU A 158 -14.40 -2.53 3.84
N PHE A 159 -14.49 -3.61 3.05
CA PHE A 159 -13.66 -3.77 1.85
C PHE A 159 -13.96 -2.71 0.79
N PHE A 160 -15.23 -2.33 0.62
CA PHE A 160 -15.62 -1.28 -0.32
C PHE A 160 -15.10 0.11 0.09
N VAL A 161 -15.20 0.48 1.38
CA VAL A 161 -14.66 1.74 1.91
C VAL A 161 -13.15 1.80 1.73
N LEU A 162 -12.45 0.70 2.04
CA LEU A 162 -11.01 0.59 1.82
C LEU A 162 -10.66 0.75 0.33
N PHE A 163 -11.39 0.08 -0.57
CA PHE A 163 -11.21 0.24 -2.02
C PHE A 163 -11.34 1.70 -2.45
N LEU A 164 -12.43 2.36 -2.07
CA LEU A 164 -12.69 3.74 -2.47
C LEU A 164 -11.60 4.67 -1.96
N GLY A 165 -11.29 4.65 -0.67
CA GLY A 165 -10.32 5.59 -0.14
C GLY A 165 -8.88 5.30 -0.58
N ASN A 166 -8.52 4.03 -0.82
CA ASN A 166 -7.23 3.68 -1.41
C ASN A 166 -7.10 4.20 -2.85
N THR A 167 -8.16 4.02 -3.65
CA THR A 167 -8.22 4.50 -5.03
C THR A 167 -8.16 6.02 -5.09
N ILE A 168 -8.97 6.71 -4.28
CA ILE A 168 -9.02 8.18 -4.24
C ILE A 168 -7.67 8.75 -3.78
N THR A 169 -7.13 8.26 -2.66
CA THR A 169 -5.89 8.78 -2.09
C THR A 169 -4.70 8.56 -3.02
N THR A 170 -4.61 7.39 -3.65
CA THR A 170 -3.54 7.10 -4.62
C THR A 170 -3.70 7.96 -5.87
N SER A 171 -4.91 8.09 -6.40
CA SER A 171 -5.19 8.92 -7.58
C SER A 171 -4.84 10.39 -7.35
N MET A 172 -5.03 10.92 -6.13
CA MET A 172 -4.65 12.29 -5.77
C MET A 172 -3.12 12.51 -5.70
N VAL A 173 -2.34 11.46 -5.38
CA VAL A 173 -0.87 11.54 -5.25
C VAL A 173 -0.19 11.55 -6.62
N ILE A 174 -0.75 10.85 -7.60
CA ILE A 174 -0.19 10.73 -8.95
C ILE A 174 0.09 12.09 -9.61
N PRO A 175 -0.88 13.01 -9.75
CA PRO A 175 -0.66 14.29 -10.43
C PRO A 175 0.35 15.16 -9.69
N GLN A 176 0.32 15.15 -8.34
CA GLN A 176 1.30 15.85 -7.52
C GLN A 176 2.72 15.36 -7.82
N LYS A 177 2.90 14.03 -7.89
CA LYS A 177 4.21 13.42 -8.15
C LYS A 177 4.70 13.65 -9.57
N ILE A 178 3.80 13.63 -10.56
CA ILE A 178 4.14 13.93 -11.96
C ILE A 178 4.62 15.38 -12.08
N LYS A 179 3.92 16.32 -11.44
CA LYS A 179 4.30 17.74 -11.43
C LYS A 179 5.67 17.97 -10.77
N GLU A 180 5.90 17.37 -9.60
CA GLU A 180 7.20 17.44 -8.91
C GLU A 180 8.35 16.87 -9.75
N ASN A 181 8.12 15.72 -10.40
CA ASN A 181 9.14 15.08 -11.24
C ASN A 181 9.44 15.90 -12.50
N ARG A 182 8.44 16.55 -13.11
CA ARG A 182 8.64 17.44 -14.25
C ARG A 182 9.48 18.66 -13.84
N ALA A 183 9.12 19.33 -12.75
CA ALA A 183 9.85 20.49 -12.24
C ALA A 183 11.32 20.16 -11.89
N ARG A 184 11.58 19.01 -11.25
CA ARG A 184 12.96 18.56 -10.96
C ARG A 184 13.79 18.36 -12.24
N ARG A 185 13.19 17.77 -13.29
CA ARG A 185 13.88 17.57 -14.58
C ARG A 185 14.20 18.90 -15.28
N GLU A 186 13.31 19.89 -15.18
CA GLU A 186 13.53 21.23 -15.72
C GLU A 186 14.67 21.95 -14.98
N ASN A 187 14.72 21.89 -13.65
CA ASN A 187 15.81 22.46 -12.87
C ASN A 187 17.16 21.82 -13.18
N SER A 188 17.25 20.49 -13.23
CA SER A 188 18.52 19.81 -13.55
C SER A 188 19.04 20.13 -14.96
N LYS A 189 18.15 20.27 -15.96
CA LYS A 189 18.54 20.72 -17.31
C LYS A 189 19.06 22.16 -17.33
N THR A 190 18.48 23.02 -16.50
CA THR A 190 18.89 24.43 -16.39
C THR A 190 20.26 24.56 -15.75
N GLU A 191 20.55 23.79 -14.70
CA GLU A 191 21.86 23.72 -14.05
C GLU A 191 22.95 23.21 -15.00
N ASP A 192 22.69 22.14 -15.74
CA ASP A 192 23.64 21.57 -16.72
C ASP A 192 23.94 22.55 -17.88
N ASN A 193 22.90 23.21 -18.40
CA ASN A 193 23.07 24.24 -19.43
C ASN A 193 23.88 25.45 -18.94
N ASN A 194 23.68 25.87 -17.68
CA ASN A 194 24.41 26.98 -17.09
C ASN A 194 25.89 26.62 -16.87
N HIS A 195 26.17 25.36 -16.48
CA HIS A 195 27.55 24.88 -16.31
C HIS A 195 28.29 24.83 -17.66
N ARG A 196 27.69 24.22 -18.69
CA ARG A 196 28.22 24.19 -20.07
C ARG A 196 28.37 25.57 -20.72
N GLY A 197 27.55 26.54 -20.32
CA GLY A 197 27.65 27.92 -20.77
C GLY A 197 28.82 28.67 -20.12
N LYS A 198 29.21 28.27 -18.91
CA LYS A 198 30.35 28.83 -18.18
C LYS A 198 31.68 28.31 -18.73
N ASP A 199 31.76 27.01 -19.01
CA ASP A 199 32.97 26.38 -19.54
C ASP A 199 33.33 26.94 -20.94
N ARG A 200 32.32 27.24 -21.77
CA ARG A 200 32.50 27.86 -23.09
C ARG A 200 32.90 29.34 -23.10
N LYS A 201 32.89 30.03 -21.96
CA LYS A 201 33.33 31.44 -21.85
C LYS A 201 34.77 31.58 -21.36
N ILE A 202 35.43 30.47 -21.04
CA ILE A 202 36.78 30.43 -20.50
C ILE A 202 37.81 30.04 -21.59
N GLU A 203 37.33 29.60 -22.77
CA GLU A 203 38.11 29.50 -24.03
C GLU A 203 38.03 30.81 -24.83
#